data_AF-A0A5C2CZW4-F1
#
_entry.id   AF-A0A5C2CZW4-F1
#
_cell.length_a   1.000
_cell.length_b   1.000
_cell.length_c   1.000
_cell.angle_alpha   90.00
_cell.angle_beta   90.00
_cell.angle_gamma   90.00
#
_symmetry.space_group_name_H-M   'P 1'
#
loop_
_entity.id
_entity.type
_entity.pdbx_description
1 polymer ?
#
loop_
_entity_poly.entity_id
_entity_poly.type
_entity_poly.pdbx_seq_one_letter_code
_entity_poly.pdbx_strand_id
1 'polypeptide(L)'
;MSEVKQWLTDQVSVHLGQSVVRTDVLLAEYGLDSVHAMSLAAAIEDEWDLVVDPAVTWDHPTIDELAAFLTGELGRTADESAG
;
A
#
# COMPACT_ATOMS: atom_id res chain seq x y z
N MET A 1 -10.93 9.01 -5.92
CA MET A 1 -9.81 8.39 -5.19
C MET A 1 -10.30 7.00 -4.84
N SER A 2 -9.59 5.94 -5.24
CA SER A 2 -10.01 4.56 -4.95
C SER A 2 -9.92 4.28 -3.44
N GLU A 3 -10.72 3.35 -2.93
CA GLU A 3 -10.73 2.96 -1.50
C GLU A 3 -9.32 2.57 -1.02
N VAL A 4 -8.61 1.75 -1.80
CA VAL A 4 -7.22 1.36 -1.56
C VAL A 4 -6.31 2.58 -1.40
N LYS A 5 -6.42 3.56 -2.30
CA LYS A 5 -5.58 4.77 -2.28
C LYS A 5 -5.84 5.61 -1.04
N GLN A 6 -7.10 5.73 -0.63
CA GLN A 6 -7.46 6.46 0.59
C GLN A 6 -6.93 5.77 1.83
N TRP A 7 -7.09 4.45 1.93
CA TRP A 7 -6.58 3.64 3.05
C TRP A 7 -5.06 3.74 3.15
N LEU A 8 -4.33 3.59 2.04
CA LEU A 8 -2.86 3.72 2.02
C LEU A 8 -2.41 5.11 2.49
N THR A 9 -3.12 6.16 2.11
CA THR A 9 -2.80 7.52 2.54
C THR A 9 -2.97 7.69 4.05
N ASP A 10 -4.02 7.10 4.62
CA ASP A 10 -4.27 7.11 6.06
C ASP A 10 -3.20 6.32 6.82
N GLN A 11 -2.90 5.09 6.37
CA GLN A 11 -1.86 4.25 6.98
C GLN A 11 -0.50 4.95 6.97
N VAL A 12 -0.08 5.51 5.83
CA VAL A 12 1.20 6.23 5.71
C VAL A 12 1.21 7.46 6.62
N SER A 13 0.09 8.19 6.72
CA SER A 13 -0.05 9.35 7.61
C SER A 13 0.14 8.95 9.07
N VAL A 14 -0.50 7.87 9.52
CA VAL A 14 -0.40 7.34 10.88
C VAL A 14 0.99 6.79 11.16
N HIS A 15 1.53 5.96 10.28
CA HIS A 15 2.77 5.22 10.52
C HIS A 15 4.02 6.09 10.44
N LEU A 16 4.01 7.11 9.57
CA LEU A 16 5.12 8.07 9.39
C LEU A 16 4.87 9.43 10.07
N GLY A 17 3.76 9.56 10.80
CA GLY A 17 3.40 10.77 11.54
C GLY A 17 3.21 12.01 10.65
N GLN A 18 2.85 11.84 9.37
CA GLN A 18 2.71 12.93 8.41
C GLN A 18 1.30 13.50 8.42
N SER A 19 1.15 14.81 8.68
CA SER A 19 -0.17 15.45 8.68
C SER A 19 -0.77 15.64 7.28
N VAL A 20 0.07 15.71 6.25
CA VAL A 20 -0.33 15.84 4.85
C VAL A 20 0.55 14.91 4.02
N VAL A 21 -0.05 13.85 3.50
CA VAL A 21 0.63 12.87 2.64
C VAL A 21 0.22 13.13 1.20
N ARG A 22 1.21 13.31 0.32
CA ARG A 22 0.98 13.37 -1.12
C ARG A 22 1.16 11.98 -1.72
N THR A 23 0.30 11.64 -2.66
CA THR A 23 0.29 10.29 -3.22
C THR A 23 1.28 10.09 -4.37
N ASP A 24 1.78 11.18 -4.91
CA ASP A 24 2.77 11.27 -5.99
C ASP A 24 4.22 11.42 -5.48
N VAL A 25 4.42 11.36 -4.16
CA VAL A 25 5.73 11.51 -3.52
C VAL A 25 6.23 10.16 -3.02
N LEU A 26 7.55 9.96 -3.07
CA LEU A 26 8.18 8.73 -2.62
C LEU A 26 7.96 8.53 -1.12
N LEU A 27 7.55 7.34 -0.72
CA LEU A 27 7.38 6.96 0.68
C LEU A 27 8.69 7.11 1.48
N ALA A 28 9.83 6.85 0.84
CA ALA A 28 11.15 7.07 1.43
C ALA A 28 11.41 8.54 1.82
N GLU A 29 10.86 9.51 1.08
CA GLU A 29 10.98 10.94 1.44
C GLU A 29 10.19 11.27 2.71
N TYR A 30 9.15 10.48 3.02
CA TYR A 30 8.38 10.58 4.26
C TYR A 30 9.02 9.83 5.43
N GLY A 31 10.15 9.15 5.21
CA GLY A 31 10.83 8.35 6.25
C GLY A 31 10.41 6.89 6.28
N LEU A 32 9.84 6.35 5.19
CA LEU A 32 9.61 4.91 5.08
C LEU A 32 10.95 4.16 5.19
N ASP A 33 11.00 3.21 6.12
CA ASP A 33 12.10 2.27 6.30
C ASP A 33 11.58 0.82 6.30
N SER A 34 12.47 -0.15 6.48
CA SER A 34 12.12 -1.57 6.42
C SER A 34 11.06 -1.99 7.45
N VAL A 35 11.00 -1.35 8.62
CA VAL A 35 10.00 -1.68 9.64
C VAL A 35 8.65 -1.16 9.21
N HIS A 36 8.60 0.09 8.73
CA HIS A 36 7.37 0.69 8.22
C HIS A 36 6.86 -0.06 6.98
N ALA A 37 7.73 -0.46 6.06
CA ALA A 37 7.37 -1.26 4.89
C ALA A 37 6.78 -2.62 5.26
N MET A 38 7.40 -3.34 6.22
CA MET A 38 6.91 -4.62 6.71
C MET A 38 5.56 -4.49 7.41
N SER A 39 5.37 -3.46 8.23
CA SER A 39 4.08 -3.18 8.87
C SER A 39 2.99 -2.83 7.85
N LEU A 40 3.31 -2.01 6.85
CA LEU A 40 2.36 -1.63 5.81
C LEU A 40 1.93 -2.85 5.00
N ALA A 41 2.89 -3.70 4.61
CA ALA A 41 2.60 -4.98 3.95
C ALA A 41 1.66 -5.84 4.79
N ALA A 42 2.01 -6.10 6.06
CA ALA A 42 1.16 -6.89 6.95
C ALA A 42 -0.26 -6.31 7.12
N ALA A 43 -0.40 -4.98 7.19
CA ALA A 43 -1.70 -4.33 7.28
C ALA A 43 -2.53 -4.49 5.98
N ILE A 44 -1.86 -4.46 4.81
CA ILE A 44 -2.51 -4.71 3.53
C ILE A 44 -3.01 -6.16 3.45
N GLU A 45 -2.18 -7.11 3.88
CA GLU A 45 -2.52 -8.53 3.90
C GLU A 45 -3.73 -8.80 4.82
N ASP A 46 -3.79 -8.17 6.00
CA ASP A 46 -4.91 -8.29 6.94
C ASP A 46 -6.21 -7.65 6.42
N GLU A 47 -6.13 -6.48 5.77
CA GLU A 47 -7.31 -5.76 5.28
C GLU A 47 -7.96 -6.45 4.07
N TRP A 48 -7.15 -7.01 3.17
CA TRP A 48 -7.62 -7.50 1.87
C TRP A 48 -7.41 -8.99 1.61
N ASP A 49 -6.90 -9.74 2.61
CA ASP A 49 -6.53 -11.16 2.49
C ASP A 49 -5.58 -11.41 1.29
N LEU A 50 -4.68 -10.46 1.04
CA LEU A 50 -3.67 -10.55 -0.01
C LEU A 50 -2.37 -11.11 0.55
N VAL A 51 -1.48 -11.55 -0.34
CA VAL A 51 -0.09 -11.88 -0.01
C VAL A 51 0.80 -10.84 -0.66
N VAL A 52 1.44 -9.99 0.14
CA VAL A 52 2.17 -8.82 -0.35
C VAL A 52 3.57 -8.77 0.26
N ASP A 53 4.59 -8.84 -0.58
CA ASP A 53 5.98 -8.74 -0.11
C ASP A 53 6.31 -7.27 0.22
N PRO A 54 6.94 -6.96 1.36
CA PRO A 54 7.30 -5.57 1.69
C PRO A 54 8.23 -4.92 0.67
N ALA A 55 8.96 -5.69 -0.15
CA ALA A 55 9.76 -5.17 -1.24
C ALA A 55 8.93 -4.44 -2.32
N VAL A 56 7.61 -4.68 -2.41
CA VAL A 56 6.74 -3.92 -3.32
C VAL A 56 6.71 -2.44 -3.00
N THR A 57 6.99 -2.04 -1.75
CA THR A 57 7.10 -0.61 -1.39
C THR A 57 8.34 0.04 -1.98
N TRP A 58 9.33 -0.74 -2.42
CA TRP A 58 10.49 -0.27 -3.18
C TRP A 58 10.24 -0.29 -4.69
N ASP A 59 9.48 -1.28 -5.20
CA ASP A 59 9.09 -1.37 -6.62
C ASP A 59 8.01 -0.34 -6.98
N HIS A 60 7.13 -0.04 -6.03
CA HIS A 60 6.04 0.93 -6.11
C HIS A 60 6.22 1.97 -5.00
N PRO A 61 7.18 2.90 -5.16
CA PRO A 61 7.62 3.78 -4.08
C PRO A 61 6.64 4.92 -3.79
N THR A 62 5.52 5.02 -4.50
CA THR A 62 4.48 6.02 -4.25
C THR A 62 3.14 5.36 -3.93
N ILE A 63 2.26 6.09 -3.24
CA ILE A 63 0.91 5.60 -2.92
C ILE A 63 0.09 5.38 -4.19
N ASP A 64 0.30 6.19 -5.24
CA ASP A 64 -0.40 6.01 -6.51
C ASP A 64 -0.04 4.67 -7.17
N GLU A 65 1.25 4.35 -7.24
CA GLU A 65 1.75 3.10 -7.81
C GLU A 65 1.32 1.88 -6.97
N LEU A 66 1.47 1.97 -5.65
CA LEU A 66 1.10 0.88 -4.75
C LEU A 66 -0.41 0.62 -4.79
N ALA A 67 -1.23 1.67 -4.83
CA ALA A 67 -2.68 1.53 -4.95
C ALA A 67 -3.08 0.88 -6.28
N ALA A 68 -2.41 1.23 -7.37
CA ALA A 68 -2.64 0.62 -8.67
C ALA A 68 -2.28 -0.87 -8.68
N PHE A 69 -1.14 -1.24 -8.09
CA PHE A 69 -0.72 -2.63 -7.92
C PHE A 69 -1.75 -3.45 -7.14
N LEU A 70 -2.13 -2.98 -5.95
CA LEU A 70 -3.08 -3.69 -5.08
C LEU A 70 -4.47 -3.81 -5.72
N THR A 71 -4.94 -2.78 -6.43
CA THR A 71 -6.20 -2.84 -7.18
C THR A 71 -6.16 -3.92 -8.26
N GLY A 72 -5.01 -4.11 -8.91
CA GLY A 72 -4.79 -5.18 -9.87
C GLY A 72 -4.84 -6.57 -9.23
N GLU A 73 -4.20 -6.75 -8.08
CA GLU A 73 -4.18 -8.03 -7.36
C GLU A 73 -5.57 -8.40 -6.81
N LEU A 74 -6.30 -7.43 -6.24
CA LEU A 74 -7.70 -7.60 -5.82
C LEU A 74 -8.62 -8.02 -6.96
N GLY A 75 -8.39 -7.48 -8.16
CA GLY A 75 -9.13 -7.88 -9.35
C GLY A 75 -8.86 -9.33 -9.78
N ARG A 76 -7.64 -9.84 -9.53
CA ARG A 76 -7.25 -11.21 -9.88
C ARG A 76 -7.76 -12.22 -8.86
N THR A 77 -7.70 -11.92 -7.56
CA THR A 77 -8.20 -12.84 -6.51
C THR A 77 -9.72 -13.03 -6.59
N ALA A 78 -10.46 -12.00 -7.02
CA ALA A 78 -11.90 -12.09 -7.26
C ALA A 78 -12.27 -13.02 -8.44
N ASP A 79 -11.41 -13.12 -9.46
CA ASP A 79 -11.64 -13.97 -10.65
C ASP A 79 -11.33 -15.44 -10.35
N GLU A 80 -10.23 -15.71 -9.63
CA GLU A 80 -9.81 -17.07 -9.25
C GLU A 80 -10.78 -17.77 -8.27
N SER A 81 -11.52 -17.00 -7.47
CA SER A 81 -12.53 -17.53 -6.54
C SER A 81 -13.85 -17.93 -7.22
N ALA A 82 -14.04 -17.57 -8.49
CA ALA A 82 -15.25 -17.84 -9.27
C ALA A 82 -15.09 -19.02 -10.25
N GLY A 83 -13.93 -19.69 -10.26
CA GLY A 83 -13.59 -20.83 -11.13
C GLY A 83 -13.90 -22.21 -10.54
#